data_AF-G5F5M1-F1
#
_entry.id   AF-G5F5M1-F1
#
_cell.length_a   1.000
_cell.length_b   1.000
_cell.length_c   1.000
_cell.angle_alpha   90.00
_cell.angle_beta   90.00
_cell.angle_gamma   90.00
#
_symmetry.space_group_name_H-M   'P 1'
#
loop_
_entity.id
_entity.type
_entity.pdbx_description
1 polymer ?
#
loop_
_entity_poly.entity_id
_entity_poly.type
_entity_poly.pdbx_seq_one_letter_code
_entity_poly.pdbx_strand_id
1 'polypeptide(L)'
;MSEEEQARGPEEQADVEDRKAAPGKKRILVIAAIALLAVAAVAFWYVNFKVPHDVAVKAFDEAAAGLSQRNQELDDAVASLQGVVDSGEQPLDQSTLDEARSAIQSATAAKVEAPQMPSDTEQIKAAAEEVSSLGDYASPLESLRTAQKNLESSIAQMKLVTNPSGDSVVQRLTGLANVTGAEAVSEDNDPNGMLGKAGSYTATVYFSSDLVDQSKVYPSTGYTPIVAAGTDGGGAVEVYATAEDAQKRNDYLAAFDGSILASGSHKVVGTCVVRTSNLLTASNQQALEATVIDGLTKLD
;
A
#
# COMPACT_ATOMS: atom_id res chain seq x y z
N MET A 1 -90.69 -51.50 -64.15
CA MET A 1 -89.49 -52.33 -64.32
C MET A 1 -88.68 -52.15 -63.05
N SER A 2 -88.90 -53.01 -62.05
CA SER A 2 -88.12 -54.24 -61.80
C SER A 2 -86.69 -53.87 -61.37
N GLU A 3 -86.14 -54.27 -60.23
CA GLU A 3 -86.34 -55.45 -59.38
C GLU A 3 -85.76 -55.20 -57.97
N GLU A 4 -86.13 -56.07 -57.04
CA GLU A 4 -85.70 -56.22 -55.64
C GLU A 4 -84.20 -56.52 -55.47
N GLU A 5 -83.62 -56.16 -54.31
CA GLU A 5 -82.83 -57.11 -53.49
C GLU A 5 -82.71 -56.68 -52.01
N GLN A 6 -82.46 -57.67 -51.16
CA GLN A 6 -82.77 -57.77 -49.73
C GLN A 6 -81.70 -57.25 -48.74
N ALA A 7 -82.21 -56.80 -47.58
CA ALA A 7 -81.81 -57.08 -46.18
C ALA A 7 -80.34 -57.03 -45.70
N ARG A 8 -80.13 -56.24 -44.62
CA ARG A 8 -79.46 -56.64 -43.35
C ARG A 8 -79.49 -55.49 -42.32
N GLY A 9 -79.89 -55.76 -41.07
CA GLY A 9 -79.39 -55.01 -39.89
C GLY A 9 -78.02 -55.58 -39.45
N PRO A 10 -77.36 -55.11 -38.36
CA PRO A 10 -77.88 -54.40 -37.18
C PRO A 10 -76.93 -53.29 -36.61
N GLU A 11 -77.12 -52.91 -35.32
CA GLU A 11 -76.19 -52.28 -34.34
C GLU A 11 -76.36 -50.78 -33.93
N GLU A 12 -77.00 -50.63 -32.77
CA GLU A 12 -76.59 -49.90 -31.56
C GLU A 12 -75.40 -48.91 -31.62
N GLN A 13 -75.66 -47.63 -31.34
CA GLN A 13 -74.74 -46.73 -30.63
C GLN A 13 -75.53 -45.80 -29.71
N ALA A 14 -75.25 -45.91 -28.41
CA ALA A 14 -75.80 -45.10 -27.34
C ALA A 14 -75.14 -43.71 -27.33
N ASP A 15 -75.95 -42.65 -27.27
CA ASP A 15 -75.49 -41.29 -27.02
C ASP A 15 -75.98 -40.85 -25.63
N VAL A 16 -75.07 -40.88 -24.66
CA VAL A 16 -75.31 -40.45 -23.28
C VAL A 16 -74.90 -38.98 -23.18
N GLU A 17 -75.87 -38.07 -23.35
CA GLU A 17 -75.73 -36.67 -22.91
C GLU A 17 -75.76 -36.64 -21.36
N ASP A 18 -74.60 -36.64 -20.73
CA ASP A 18 -74.43 -36.36 -19.29
C ASP A 18 -74.76 -34.89 -19.00
N ARG A 19 -76.04 -34.59 -18.76
CA ARG A 19 -76.49 -33.28 -18.27
C ARG A 19 -76.15 -33.14 -16.79
N LYS A 20 -74.98 -32.57 -16.50
CA LYS A 20 -74.60 -32.09 -15.15
C LYS A 20 -75.70 -31.18 -14.57
N ALA A 21 -76.41 -31.68 -13.56
CA ALA A 21 -77.39 -30.91 -12.80
C ALA A 21 -76.73 -29.70 -12.10
N ALA A 22 -77.31 -28.50 -12.26
CA ALA A 22 -76.82 -27.28 -11.63
C ALA A 22 -76.88 -27.40 -10.08
N PRO A 23 -75.82 -27.00 -9.34
CA PRO A 23 -75.77 -27.17 -7.90
C PRO A 23 -76.82 -26.28 -7.20
N GLY A 24 -77.63 -26.86 -6.30
CA GLY A 24 -78.64 -26.11 -5.55
C GLY A 24 -78.05 -25.01 -4.65
N LYS A 25 -78.80 -23.94 -4.36
CA LYS A 25 -78.36 -22.73 -3.61
C LYS A 25 -77.50 -23.00 -2.36
N LYS A 26 -77.78 -24.05 -1.59
CA LYS A 26 -76.97 -24.47 -0.42
C LYS A 26 -75.57 -24.97 -0.80
N ARG A 27 -75.42 -25.67 -1.92
CA ARG A 27 -74.10 -26.13 -2.45
C ARG A 27 -73.28 -24.95 -2.98
N ILE A 28 -73.91 -23.96 -3.62
CA ILE A 28 -73.24 -22.74 -4.08
C ILE A 28 -72.70 -21.92 -2.89
N LEU A 29 -73.49 -21.78 -1.81
CA LEU A 29 -73.06 -21.10 -0.58
C LEU A 29 -71.87 -21.79 0.09
N VAL A 30 -71.85 -23.13 0.12
CA VAL A 30 -70.72 -23.90 0.68
C VAL A 30 -69.46 -23.73 -0.16
N ILE A 31 -69.56 -23.78 -1.49
CA ILE A 31 -68.42 -23.56 -2.39
C ILE A 31 -67.87 -22.14 -2.26
N ALA A 32 -68.75 -21.13 -2.17
CA ALA A 32 -68.34 -19.74 -1.95
C ALA A 32 -67.64 -19.54 -0.59
N ALA A 33 -68.11 -20.20 0.46
CA ALA A 33 -67.47 -20.16 1.78
C ALA A 33 -66.07 -20.83 1.78
N ILE A 34 -65.90 -21.96 1.08
CA ILE A 34 -64.60 -22.63 0.93
C ILE A 34 -63.63 -21.75 0.11
N ALA A 35 -64.11 -21.13 -0.97
CA ALA A 35 -63.30 -20.21 -1.77
C ALA A 35 -62.84 -19.00 -0.97
N LEU A 36 -63.72 -18.42 -0.13
CA LEU A 36 -63.35 -17.32 0.77
C LEU A 36 -62.33 -17.75 1.82
N LEU A 37 -62.46 -18.94 2.40
CA LEU A 37 -61.48 -19.49 3.33
C LEU A 37 -60.13 -19.74 2.66
N ALA A 38 -60.11 -20.21 1.42
CA ALA A 38 -58.87 -20.39 0.66
C ALA A 38 -58.17 -19.05 0.38
N VAL A 39 -58.91 -18.01 0.00
CA VAL A 39 -58.37 -16.66 -0.19
C VAL A 39 -57.83 -16.10 1.13
N ALA A 40 -58.55 -16.27 2.24
CA ALA A 40 -58.10 -15.84 3.56
C ALA A 40 -56.82 -16.59 4.00
N ALA A 41 -56.72 -17.89 3.71
CA ALA A 41 -55.53 -18.69 4.02
C ALA A 41 -54.30 -18.25 3.20
N VAL A 42 -54.48 -17.95 1.91
CA VAL A 42 -53.41 -17.41 1.04
C VAL A 42 -52.98 -16.02 1.51
N ALA A 43 -53.93 -15.14 1.82
CA ALA A 43 -53.63 -13.81 2.35
C ALA A 43 -52.90 -13.89 3.70
N PHE A 44 -53.34 -14.79 4.59
CA PHE A 44 -52.69 -15.04 5.87
C PHE A 44 -51.26 -15.55 5.66
N TRP A 45 -51.04 -16.54 4.79
CA TRP A 45 -49.71 -17.05 4.47
C TRP A 45 -48.80 -15.97 3.90
N TYR A 46 -49.30 -15.17 2.96
CA TYR A 46 -48.55 -14.11 2.33
C TYR A 46 -48.04 -13.07 3.35
N VAL A 47 -48.93 -12.61 4.23
CA VAL A 47 -48.60 -11.59 5.24
C VAL A 47 -47.74 -12.14 6.38
N ASN A 48 -47.96 -13.38 6.83
CA ASN A 48 -47.27 -13.93 8.01
C ASN A 48 -45.99 -14.70 7.68
N PHE A 49 -45.81 -15.17 6.44
CA PHE A 49 -44.64 -15.96 6.07
C PHE A 49 -43.86 -15.34 4.89
N LYS A 50 -44.51 -15.02 3.76
CA LYS A 50 -43.80 -14.53 2.57
C LYS A 50 -43.18 -13.15 2.78
N VAL A 51 -43.95 -12.19 3.30
CA VAL A 51 -43.45 -10.82 3.54
C VAL A 51 -42.29 -10.80 4.54
N PRO A 52 -42.37 -11.43 5.73
CA PRO A 52 -41.25 -11.47 6.68
C PRO A 52 -40.01 -12.18 6.11
N HIS A 53 -40.21 -13.25 5.35
CA HIS A 53 -39.12 -13.95 4.67
C HIS A 53 -38.43 -13.05 3.64
N ASP A 54 -39.18 -12.35 2.79
CA ASP A 54 -38.62 -11.45 1.77
C ASP A 54 -37.87 -10.28 2.39
N VAL A 55 -38.35 -9.76 3.52
CA VAL A 55 -37.63 -8.75 4.30
C VAL A 55 -36.31 -9.29 4.85
N ALA A 56 -36.30 -10.51 5.39
CA ALA A 56 -35.09 -11.14 5.89
C ALA A 56 -34.07 -11.39 4.78
N VAL A 57 -34.51 -11.90 3.62
CA VAL A 57 -33.65 -12.10 2.44
C VAL A 57 -33.04 -10.77 1.99
N LYS A 58 -33.85 -9.71 1.86
CA LYS A 58 -33.36 -8.38 1.48
C LYS A 58 -32.31 -7.84 2.46
N ALA A 59 -32.51 -8.01 3.77
CA ALA A 59 -31.54 -7.60 4.79
C ALA A 59 -30.23 -8.38 4.68
N PHE A 60 -30.30 -9.69 4.42
CA PHE A 60 -29.10 -10.51 4.19
C PHE A 60 -28.36 -10.08 2.93
N ASP A 61 -29.07 -9.86 1.81
CA ASP A 61 -28.47 -9.41 0.56
C ASP A 61 -27.79 -8.04 0.71
N GLU A 62 -28.41 -7.11 1.43
CA GLU A 62 -27.82 -5.80 1.77
C GLU A 62 -26.57 -5.95 2.64
N ALA A 63 -26.59 -6.82 3.66
CA ALA A 63 -25.43 -7.10 4.50
C ALA A 63 -24.28 -7.73 3.68
N ALA A 64 -24.58 -8.70 2.82
CA ALA A 64 -23.61 -9.37 1.96
C ALA A 64 -23.00 -8.40 0.93
N ALA A 65 -23.81 -7.52 0.33
CA ALA A 65 -23.33 -6.45 -0.55
C ALA A 65 -22.40 -5.49 0.21
N GLY A 66 -22.75 -5.11 1.44
CA GLY A 66 -21.89 -4.29 2.30
C GLY A 66 -20.55 -4.95 2.64
N LEU A 67 -20.55 -6.25 2.96
CA LEU A 67 -19.32 -7.01 3.18
C LEU A 67 -18.48 -7.10 1.90
N SER A 68 -19.11 -7.32 0.74
CA SER A 68 -18.43 -7.33 -0.55
C SER A 68 -17.75 -5.99 -0.85
N GLN A 69 -18.40 -4.86 -0.52
CA GLN A 69 -17.80 -3.54 -0.69
C GLN A 69 -16.58 -3.35 0.22
N ARG A 70 -16.68 -3.73 1.50
CA ARG A 70 -15.52 -3.66 2.43
C ARG A 70 -14.37 -4.54 1.98
N ASN A 71 -14.66 -5.74 1.47
CA ASN A 71 -13.68 -6.64 0.86
C ASN A 71 -13.01 -6.01 -0.35
N GLN A 72 -13.77 -5.33 -1.21
CA GLN A 72 -13.22 -4.63 -2.36
C GLN A 72 -12.29 -3.47 -1.94
N GLU A 73 -12.69 -2.68 -0.94
CA GLU A 73 -11.85 -1.59 -0.41
C GLU A 73 -10.51 -2.13 0.16
N LEU A 74 -10.56 -3.30 0.82
CA LEU A 74 -9.36 -3.99 1.30
C LEU A 74 -8.48 -4.48 0.14
N ASP A 75 -9.08 -5.11 -0.87
CA ASP A 75 -8.37 -5.59 -2.07
C ASP A 75 -7.69 -4.44 -2.83
N ASP A 76 -8.40 -3.31 -3.00
CA ASP A 76 -7.87 -2.12 -3.68
C ASP A 76 -6.68 -1.53 -2.93
N ALA A 77 -6.74 -1.48 -1.59
CA ALA A 77 -5.64 -1.02 -0.75
C ALA A 77 -4.43 -1.98 -0.80
N VAL A 78 -4.68 -3.30 -0.79
CA VAL A 78 -3.63 -4.31 -0.98
C VAL A 78 -2.97 -4.15 -2.35
N ALA A 79 -3.76 -4.00 -3.41
CA ALA A 79 -3.26 -3.82 -4.77
C ALA A 79 -2.43 -2.55 -4.93
N SER A 80 -2.85 -1.44 -4.30
CA SER A 80 -2.10 -0.19 -4.26
C SER A 80 -0.70 -0.37 -3.65
N LEU A 81 -0.61 -0.94 -2.45
CA LEU A 81 0.67 -1.17 -1.79
C LEU A 81 1.52 -2.21 -2.53
N GLN A 82 0.92 -3.27 -3.05
CA GLN A 82 1.60 -4.27 -3.86
C GLN A 82 2.20 -3.63 -5.12
N GLY A 83 1.52 -2.67 -5.74
CA GLY A 83 2.06 -1.89 -6.86
C GLY A 83 3.34 -1.13 -6.52
N VAL A 84 3.44 -0.57 -5.30
CA VAL A 84 4.68 0.07 -4.82
C VAL A 84 5.78 -0.96 -4.62
N VAL A 85 5.48 -2.12 -4.01
CA VAL A 85 6.43 -3.22 -3.81
C VAL A 85 6.96 -3.76 -5.15
N ASP A 86 6.06 -3.93 -6.12
CA ASP A 86 6.38 -4.51 -7.44
C ASP A 86 7.15 -3.55 -8.35
N SER A 87 7.21 -2.27 -8.02
CA SER A 87 8.05 -1.29 -8.73
C SER A 87 9.54 -1.66 -8.70
N GLY A 88 9.98 -2.41 -7.67
CA GLY A 88 11.36 -2.80 -7.46
C GLY A 88 12.29 -1.66 -7.03
N GLU A 89 11.79 -0.44 -6.86
CA GLU A 89 12.57 0.71 -6.40
C GLU A 89 13.11 0.45 -4.98
N GLN A 90 14.39 0.76 -4.76
CA GLN A 90 15.04 0.52 -3.47
C GLN A 90 14.70 1.63 -2.47
N PRO A 91 14.14 1.30 -1.29
CA PRO A 91 13.96 2.27 -0.22
C PRO A 91 15.28 2.58 0.50
N LEU A 92 15.39 3.76 1.09
CA LEU A 92 16.54 4.13 1.93
C LEU A 92 16.61 3.27 3.21
N ASP A 93 15.45 3.05 3.82
CA ASP A 93 15.24 2.11 4.92
C ASP A 93 14.59 0.82 4.42
N GLN A 94 15.39 -0.24 4.35
CA GLN A 94 14.97 -1.55 3.86
C GLN A 94 13.84 -2.17 4.68
N SER A 95 13.70 -1.82 5.96
CA SER A 95 12.64 -2.36 6.83
C SER A 95 11.24 -1.97 6.35
N THR A 96 11.10 -0.80 5.70
CA THR A 96 9.82 -0.34 5.15
C THR A 96 9.26 -1.27 4.06
N LEU A 97 10.12 -1.98 3.31
CA LEU A 97 9.68 -2.96 2.32
C LEU A 97 9.16 -4.23 3.00
N ASP A 98 9.80 -4.66 4.09
CA ASP A 98 9.39 -5.84 4.85
C ASP A 98 8.08 -5.58 5.60
N GLU A 99 7.93 -4.38 6.17
CA GLU A 99 6.68 -3.92 6.77
C GLU A 99 5.54 -3.88 5.75
N ALA A 100 5.79 -3.37 4.54
CA ALA A 100 4.80 -3.37 3.45
C ALA A 100 4.34 -4.78 3.07
N ARG A 101 5.27 -5.73 2.91
CA ARG A 101 4.95 -7.13 2.62
C ARG A 101 4.15 -7.78 3.73
N SER A 102 4.52 -7.52 4.99
CA SER A 102 3.82 -8.01 6.17
C SER A 102 2.39 -7.46 6.27
N ALA A 103 2.21 -6.16 5.98
CA ALA A 103 0.90 -5.51 5.96
C ALA A 103 -0.01 -6.11 4.87
N ILE A 104 0.51 -6.33 3.66
CA ILE A 104 -0.21 -7.00 2.57
C ILE A 104 -0.66 -8.40 3.01
N GLN A 105 0.27 -9.22 3.51
CA GLN A 105 -0.04 -10.59 3.93
C GLN A 105 -1.13 -10.63 5.02
N SER A 106 -1.01 -9.76 6.02
CA SER A 106 -1.95 -9.66 7.13
C SER A 106 -3.34 -9.22 6.66
N ALA A 107 -3.40 -8.23 5.77
CA ALA A 107 -4.65 -7.75 5.18
C ALA A 107 -5.32 -8.83 4.31
N THR A 108 -4.58 -9.50 3.44
CA THR A 108 -5.13 -10.60 2.62
C THR A 108 -5.68 -11.73 3.49
N ALA A 109 -5.01 -12.06 4.60
CA ALA A 109 -5.48 -13.09 5.52
C ALA A 109 -6.71 -12.67 6.35
N ALA A 110 -6.95 -11.37 6.54
CA ALA A 110 -8.11 -10.85 7.27
C ALA A 110 -9.40 -10.85 6.45
N LYS A 111 -9.31 -11.03 5.13
CA LYS A 111 -10.47 -11.05 4.23
C LYS A 111 -11.43 -12.18 4.60
N VAL A 112 -12.73 -11.90 4.64
CA VAL A 112 -13.76 -12.90 4.97
C VAL A 112 -14.81 -13.01 3.87
N GLU A 113 -15.27 -14.23 3.61
CA GLU A 113 -16.34 -14.49 2.64
C GLU A 113 -17.71 -14.45 3.34
N ALA A 114 -18.74 -14.05 2.58
CA ALA A 114 -20.10 -14.13 3.06
C ALA A 114 -20.51 -15.61 3.23
N PRO A 115 -21.16 -15.99 4.35
CA PRO A 115 -21.71 -17.32 4.53
C PRO A 115 -22.83 -17.58 3.51
N GLN A 116 -23.17 -18.85 3.31
CA GLN A 116 -24.35 -19.19 2.51
C GLN A 116 -25.63 -18.78 3.24
N MET A 117 -26.57 -18.17 2.52
CA MET A 117 -27.87 -17.77 3.07
C MET A 117 -28.65 -19.02 3.53
N PRO A 118 -29.12 -19.06 4.80
CA PRO A 118 -30.03 -20.11 5.26
C PRO A 118 -31.40 -20.06 4.57
N SER A 119 -32.21 -21.11 4.72
CA SER A 119 -33.57 -21.15 4.16
C SER A 119 -34.68 -20.78 5.16
N ASP A 120 -34.38 -20.80 6.46
CA ASP A 120 -35.34 -20.46 7.52
C ASP A 120 -35.30 -18.96 7.82
N THR A 121 -36.47 -18.32 7.91
CA THR A 121 -36.59 -16.86 8.07
C THR A 121 -35.84 -16.31 9.28
N GLU A 122 -35.90 -16.97 10.44
CA GLU A 122 -35.21 -16.49 11.64
C GLU A 122 -33.70 -16.70 11.55
N GLN A 123 -33.28 -17.80 10.91
CA GLN A 123 -31.86 -18.03 10.62
C GLN A 123 -31.31 -17.02 9.60
N ILE A 124 -32.09 -16.62 8.58
CA ILE A 124 -31.68 -15.58 7.63
C ILE A 124 -31.47 -14.25 8.36
N LYS A 125 -32.36 -13.87 9.28
CA LYS A 125 -32.19 -12.64 10.08
C LYS A 125 -30.91 -12.67 10.90
N ALA A 126 -30.66 -13.78 11.62
CA ALA A 126 -29.45 -13.94 12.42
C ALA A 126 -28.18 -13.88 11.55
N ALA A 127 -28.21 -14.53 10.38
CA ALA A 127 -27.09 -14.50 9.44
C ALA A 127 -26.87 -13.09 8.86
N ALA A 128 -27.93 -12.32 8.60
CA ALA A 128 -27.82 -10.94 8.13
C ALA A 128 -27.11 -10.04 9.18
N GLU A 129 -27.47 -10.20 10.46
CA GLU A 129 -26.80 -9.51 11.57
C GLU A 129 -25.32 -9.91 11.67
N GLU A 130 -25.01 -11.20 11.61
CA GLU A 130 -23.62 -11.70 11.61
C GLU A 130 -22.82 -11.10 10.46
N VAL A 131 -23.30 -11.19 9.21
CA VAL A 131 -22.62 -10.65 8.03
C VAL A 131 -22.41 -9.14 8.12
N SER A 132 -23.37 -8.40 8.69
CA SER A 132 -23.24 -6.96 8.88
C SER A 132 -22.07 -6.58 9.80
N SER A 133 -21.70 -7.47 10.73
CA SER A 133 -20.59 -7.29 11.68
C SER A 133 -19.23 -7.79 11.16
N LEU A 134 -19.23 -8.57 10.07
CA LEU A 134 -18.00 -9.09 9.46
C LEU A 134 -17.25 -8.01 8.68
N GLY A 135 -15.94 -8.23 8.50
CA GLY A 135 -15.11 -7.38 7.66
C GLY A 135 -14.88 -5.98 8.21
N ASP A 136 -14.67 -5.86 9.52
CA ASP A 136 -14.12 -4.64 10.12
C ASP A 136 -12.64 -4.50 9.73
N TYR A 137 -12.40 -3.72 8.68
CA TYR A 137 -11.07 -3.51 8.09
C TYR A 137 -10.45 -2.17 8.46
N ALA A 138 -10.96 -1.45 9.47
CA ALA A 138 -10.38 -0.17 9.86
C ALA A 138 -8.87 -0.26 10.15
N SER A 139 -8.46 -1.21 11.02
CA SER A 139 -7.05 -1.39 11.38
C SER A 139 -6.17 -1.98 10.25
N PRO A 140 -6.62 -3.00 9.48
CA PRO A 140 -5.90 -3.45 8.28
C PRO A 140 -5.68 -2.32 7.26
N LEU A 141 -6.70 -1.51 6.98
CA LEU A 141 -6.59 -0.39 6.03
C LEU A 141 -5.64 0.70 6.53
N GLU A 142 -5.63 1.00 7.83
CA GLU A 142 -4.67 1.95 8.43
C GLU A 142 -3.23 1.41 8.34
N SER A 143 -3.03 0.13 8.63
CA SER A 143 -1.72 -0.53 8.49
C SER A 143 -1.19 -0.46 7.06
N LEU A 144 -2.05 -0.77 6.06
CA LEU A 144 -1.70 -0.69 4.64
C LEU A 144 -1.33 0.74 4.23
N ARG A 145 -2.15 1.74 4.61
CA ARG A 145 -1.88 3.15 4.27
C ARG A 145 -0.58 3.65 4.90
N THR A 146 -0.32 3.29 6.15
CA THR A 146 0.91 3.68 6.85
C THR A 146 2.13 3.04 6.20
N ALA A 147 2.08 1.74 5.92
CA ALA A 147 3.17 1.02 5.26
C ALA A 147 3.43 1.58 3.84
N GLN A 148 2.37 1.89 3.09
CA GLN A 148 2.50 2.53 1.77
C GLN A 148 3.22 3.87 1.87
N LYS A 149 2.76 4.76 2.76
CA LYS A 149 3.38 6.07 2.95
C LYS A 149 4.84 5.97 3.36
N ASN A 150 5.16 5.06 4.28
CA ASN A 150 6.53 4.87 4.76
C ASN A 150 7.44 4.37 3.64
N LEU A 151 6.99 3.38 2.86
CA LEU A 151 7.75 2.84 1.74
C LEU A 151 7.97 3.89 0.63
N GLU A 152 6.91 4.59 0.22
CA GLU A 152 6.98 5.66 -0.78
C GLU A 152 7.93 6.79 -0.33
N SER A 153 7.85 7.19 0.94
CA SER A 153 8.75 8.20 1.51
C SER A 153 10.19 7.71 1.46
N SER A 154 10.45 6.49 1.91
CA SER A 154 11.78 5.89 1.93
C SER A 154 12.39 5.74 0.53
N ILE A 155 11.58 5.39 -0.48
CA ILE A 155 11.98 5.37 -1.89
C ILE A 155 12.32 6.79 -2.38
N ALA A 156 11.48 7.78 -2.06
CA ALA A 156 11.75 9.17 -2.44
C ALA A 156 13.03 9.70 -1.80
N GLN A 157 13.31 9.33 -0.55
CA GLN A 157 14.55 9.69 0.15
C GLN A 157 15.78 9.05 -0.53
N MET A 158 15.69 7.77 -0.93
CA MET A 158 16.79 7.11 -1.66
C MET A 158 17.13 7.86 -2.95
N LYS A 159 16.14 8.36 -3.68
CA LYS A 159 16.34 9.13 -4.92
C LYS A 159 17.16 10.41 -4.70
N LEU A 160 17.02 11.06 -3.56
CA LEU A 160 17.80 12.26 -3.22
C LEU A 160 19.29 11.98 -3.04
N VAL A 161 19.65 10.75 -2.67
CA VAL A 161 21.02 10.31 -2.39
C VAL A 161 21.54 9.29 -3.40
N THR A 162 20.84 9.12 -4.53
CA THR A 162 21.28 8.27 -5.63
C THR A 162 21.98 9.13 -6.69
N ASN A 163 23.31 9.20 -6.60
CA ASN A 163 24.20 9.96 -7.47
C ASN A 163 23.76 11.43 -7.68
N PRO A 164 23.48 12.20 -6.60
CA PRO A 164 23.09 13.59 -6.73
C PRO A 164 24.22 14.46 -7.30
N SER A 165 23.86 15.57 -7.94
CA SER A 165 24.86 16.57 -8.37
C SER A 165 25.49 17.29 -7.18
N GLY A 166 26.68 17.86 -7.36
CA GLY A 166 27.32 18.72 -6.35
C GLY A 166 26.43 19.88 -5.92
N ASP A 167 25.74 20.53 -6.87
CA ASP A 167 24.82 21.64 -6.57
C ASP A 167 23.62 21.19 -5.73
N SER A 168 23.06 20.02 -6.02
CA SER A 168 21.97 19.44 -5.22
C SER A 168 22.41 19.17 -3.79
N VAL A 169 23.64 18.68 -3.60
CA VAL A 169 24.24 18.47 -2.28
C VAL A 169 24.45 19.81 -1.57
N VAL A 170 25.04 20.82 -2.22
CA VAL A 170 25.24 22.17 -1.64
C VAL A 170 23.91 22.76 -1.18
N GLN A 171 22.84 22.65 -1.99
CA GLN A 171 21.51 23.13 -1.63
C GLN A 171 20.98 22.45 -0.35
N ARG A 172 21.13 21.12 -0.24
CA ARG A 172 20.68 20.34 0.92
C ARG A 172 21.50 20.61 2.19
N LEU A 173 22.76 21.03 2.05
CA LEU A 173 23.62 21.44 3.17
C LEU A 173 23.38 22.89 3.63
N THR A 174 22.84 23.73 2.76
CA THR A 174 22.67 25.16 3.04
C THR A 174 21.65 25.39 4.16
N GLY A 175 22.05 26.14 5.19
CA GLY A 175 21.19 26.48 6.32
C GLY A 175 21.06 25.39 7.38
N LEU A 176 21.78 24.28 7.25
CA LEU A 176 21.88 23.28 8.32
C LEU A 176 22.63 23.85 9.53
N ALA A 177 22.21 23.44 10.73
CA ALA A 177 22.85 23.85 11.96
C ALA A 177 24.34 23.42 11.97
N ASN A 178 25.21 24.32 12.40
CA ASN A 178 26.66 24.12 12.46
C ASN A 178 27.35 23.85 11.11
N VAL A 179 26.66 24.08 9.98
CA VAL A 179 27.25 24.14 8.64
C VAL A 179 27.30 25.60 8.22
N THR A 180 28.50 26.18 8.14
CA THR A 180 28.68 27.61 7.88
C THR A 180 28.88 27.95 6.40
N GLY A 181 29.16 26.94 5.58
CA GLY A 181 29.31 27.05 4.13
C GLY A 181 29.52 25.69 3.51
N ALA A 182 29.21 25.56 2.22
CA ALA A 182 29.44 24.36 1.43
C ALA A 182 29.89 24.75 0.02
N GLU A 183 30.80 23.99 -0.55
CA GLU A 183 31.36 24.24 -1.88
C GLU A 183 31.56 22.92 -2.63
N ALA A 184 30.99 22.84 -3.83
CA ALA A 184 31.21 21.71 -4.73
C ALA A 184 32.58 21.82 -5.41
N VAL A 185 33.27 20.68 -5.50
CA VAL A 185 34.51 20.52 -6.25
C VAL A 185 34.20 20.46 -7.75
N SER A 186 35.06 21.11 -8.52
CA SER A 186 35.15 21.15 -9.98
C SER A 186 36.56 20.72 -10.40
N GLU A 187 36.79 20.52 -11.70
CA GLU A 187 38.11 20.14 -12.21
C GLU A 187 39.20 21.18 -11.88
N ASP A 188 38.82 22.46 -11.78
CA ASP A 188 39.76 23.58 -11.50
C ASP A 188 40.16 23.68 -10.03
N ASN A 189 39.34 23.13 -9.11
CA ASN A 189 39.56 23.20 -7.66
C ASN A 189 39.51 21.81 -7.00
N ASP A 190 39.91 20.75 -7.69
CA ASP A 190 40.01 19.39 -7.15
C ASP A 190 41.42 19.08 -6.63
N PRO A 191 41.67 19.10 -5.30
CA PRO A 191 43.03 18.89 -4.77
C PRO A 191 43.62 17.52 -5.10
N ASN A 192 42.75 16.53 -5.36
CA ASN A 192 43.14 15.14 -5.58
C ASN A 192 43.23 14.83 -7.09
N GLY A 193 42.60 15.66 -7.92
CA GLY A 193 42.43 15.46 -9.35
C GLY A 193 41.73 14.14 -9.69
N MET A 194 40.79 13.68 -8.86
CA MET A 194 40.09 12.41 -9.01
C MET A 194 38.62 12.56 -9.44
N LEU A 195 38.08 13.79 -9.48
CA LEU A 195 36.72 14.07 -9.92
C LEU A 195 36.40 13.43 -11.28
N GLY A 196 35.32 12.65 -11.34
CA GLY A 196 34.83 12.03 -12.58
C GLY A 196 35.67 10.87 -13.13
N LYS A 197 36.78 10.50 -12.47
CA LYS A 197 37.58 9.33 -12.88
C LYS A 197 36.88 8.02 -12.51
N ALA A 198 37.10 6.98 -13.32
CA ALA A 198 36.49 5.67 -13.12
C ALA A 198 36.77 5.13 -11.70
N GLY A 199 35.71 4.75 -10.98
CA GLY A 199 35.78 4.25 -9.60
C GLY A 199 36.06 5.33 -8.54
N SER A 200 36.04 6.62 -8.91
CA SER A 200 36.15 7.74 -7.96
C SER A 200 34.83 8.50 -7.84
N TYR A 201 34.86 9.60 -7.10
CA TYR A 201 33.68 10.42 -6.87
C TYR A 201 33.23 11.14 -8.15
N THR A 202 31.93 11.08 -8.43
CA THR A 202 31.26 11.82 -9.50
C THR A 202 31.03 13.28 -9.10
N ALA A 203 30.91 13.55 -7.81
CA ALA A 203 30.91 14.88 -7.21
C ALA A 203 31.49 14.81 -5.79
N THR A 204 32.11 15.89 -5.34
CA THR A 204 32.47 16.05 -3.92
C THR A 204 32.05 17.44 -3.48
N VAL A 205 31.44 17.55 -2.30
CA VAL A 205 31.13 18.82 -1.66
C VAL A 205 31.85 18.88 -0.33
N TYR A 206 32.71 19.87 -0.15
CA TYR A 206 33.29 20.18 1.16
C TYR A 206 32.39 21.18 1.89
N PHE A 207 32.33 21.06 3.21
CA PHE A 207 31.58 22.02 4.02
C PHE A 207 32.35 22.40 5.28
N SER A 208 32.17 23.65 5.72
CA SER A 208 32.79 24.18 6.94
C SER A 208 31.82 24.09 8.11
N SER A 209 32.37 23.89 9.32
CA SER A 209 31.61 23.87 10.56
C SER A 209 32.19 24.83 11.60
N ASP A 210 31.31 25.54 12.32
CA ASP A 210 31.68 26.38 13.46
C ASP A 210 32.08 25.58 14.71
N LEU A 211 31.88 24.26 14.70
CA LEU A 211 32.34 23.35 15.74
C LEU A 211 33.83 23.00 15.61
N VAL A 212 34.44 23.26 14.46
CA VAL A 212 35.86 22.99 14.21
C VAL A 212 36.72 24.16 14.69
N ASP A 213 37.74 23.84 15.50
CA ASP A 213 38.81 24.78 15.86
C ASP A 213 39.68 25.06 14.63
N GLN A 214 39.38 26.14 13.92
CA GLN A 214 40.05 26.54 12.69
C GLN A 214 41.55 26.79 12.84
N SER A 215 42.07 26.96 14.07
CA SER A 215 43.52 27.07 14.31
C SER A 215 44.28 25.75 14.11
N LYS A 216 43.57 24.63 14.04
CA LYS A 216 44.11 23.27 13.83
C LYS A 216 43.93 22.75 12.41
N VAL A 217 43.22 23.49 11.57
CA VAL A 217 43.06 23.17 10.15
C VAL A 217 44.31 23.65 9.41
N TYR A 218 44.83 22.82 8.50
CA TYR A 218 45.97 23.16 7.66
C TYR A 218 45.52 23.24 6.19
N PRO A 219 45.03 24.40 5.73
CA PRO A 219 44.44 24.51 4.41
C PRO A 219 45.48 24.33 3.30
N SER A 220 45.08 23.66 2.22
CA SER A 220 45.88 23.55 1.00
C SER A 220 45.98 24.90 0.30
N THR A 221 47.15 25.22 -0.28
CA THR A 221 47.35 26.47 -1.02
C THR A 221 46.76 26.39 -2.43
N GLY A 222 46.20 27.48 -2.94
CA GLY A 222 45.72 27.58 -4.32
C GLY A 222 44.23 27.24 -4.52
N TYR A 223 43.50 26.96 -3.43
CA TYR A 223 42.07 26.67 -3.45
C TYR A 223 41.27 27.73 -2.66
N THR A 224 39.96 27.74 -2.87
CA THR A 224 39.02 28.51 -2.04
C THR A 224 39.07 28.04 -0.58
N PRO A 225 38.69 28.86 0.41
CA PRO A 225 38.84 28.50 1.83
C PRO A 225 38.20 27.18 2.23
N ILE A 226 37.00 26.86 1.71
CA ILE A 226 36.28 25.62 2.04
C ILE A 226 36.97 24.40 1.42
N VAL A 227 37.29 24.46 0.14
CA VAL A 227 38.02 23.37 -0.56
C VAL A 227 39.42 23.20 0.00
N ALA A 228 40.11 24.29 0.31
CA ALA A 228 41.45 24.27 0.92
C ALA A 228 41.44 23.56 2.27
N ALA A 229 40.42 23.81 3.10
CA ALA A 229 40.25 23.14 4.39
C ALA A 229 39.82 21.67 4.25
N GLY A 230 39.16 21.31 3.15
CA GLY A 230 38.72 19.96 2.86
C GLY A 230 37.82 19.38 3.97
N THR A 231 37.95 18.08 4.22
CA THR A 231 37.19 17.40 5.29
C THR A 231 37.53 17.94 6.68
N ASP A 232 38.76 18.44 6.90
CA ASP A 232 39.19 18.94 8.22
C ASP A 232 38.42 20.21 8.64
N GLY A 233 37.95 21.01 7.68
CA GLY A 233 37.21 22.26 7.93
C GLY A 233 35.79 22.07 8.49
N GLY A 234 35.24 20.86 8.41
CA GLY A 234 33.91 20.52 8.90
C GLY A 234 33.51 19.12 8.46
N GLY A 235 33.55 18.87 7.16
CA GLY A 235 33.34 17.55 6.59
C GLY A 235 33.24 17.56 5.06
N ALA A 236 32.80 16.43 4.52
CA ALA A 236 32.59 16.28 3.09
C ALA A 236 31.39 15.37 2.79
N VAL A 237 30.77 15.57 1.63
CA VAL A 237 29.87 14.60 1.01
C VAL A 237 30.49 14.19 -0.31
N GLU A 238 30.97 12.96 -0.38
CA GLU A 238 31.55 12.36 -1.58
C GLU A 238 30.46 11.55 -2.29
N VAL A 239 30.17 11.84 -3.54
CA VAL A 239 29.13 11.17 -4.33
C VAL A 239 29.77 10.19 -5.30
N TYR A 240 29.22 8.99 -5.38
CA TYR A 240 29.68 7.93 -6.26
C TYR A 240 28.62 7.53 -7.28
N ALA A 241 29.06 6.92 -8.37
CA ALA A 241 28.18 6.41 -9.41
C ALA A 241 27.29 5.25 -8.91
N THR A 242 27.79 4.46 -7.96
CA THR A 242 27.12 3.27 -7.43
C THR A 242 27.26 3.19 -5.90
N ALA A 243 26.32 2.50 -5.24
CA ALA A 243 26.38 2.26 -3.80
C ALA A 243 27.60 1.38 -3.44
N GLU A 244 27.97 0.45 -4.32
CA GLU A 244 29.15 -0.41 -4.17
C GLU A 244 30.44 0.41 -4.15
N ASP A 245 30.58 1.43 -5.00
CA ASP A 245 31.76 2.30 -5.00
C ASP A 245 31.80 3.20 -3.76
N ALA A 246 30.64 3.68 -3.30
CA ALA A 246 30.53 4.39 -2.01
C ALA A 246 30.96 3.48 -0.84
N GLN A 247 30.54 2.21 -0.85
CA GLN A 247 30.94 1.25 0.19
C GLN A 247 32.43 0.94 0.14
N LYS A 248 33.03 0.74 -1.04
CA LYS A 248 34.48 0.56 -1.17
C LYS A 248 35.25 1.75 -0.61
N ARG A 249 34.76 2.97 -0.83
CA ARG A 249 35.34 4.17 -0.23
C ARG A 249 35.23 4.12 1.30
N ASN A 250 34.06 3.80 1.82
CA ASN A 250 33.83 3.70 3.25
C ASN A 250 34.74 2.66 3.92
N ASP A 251 34.91 1.49 3.29
CA ASP A 251 35.81 0.43 3.76
C ASP A 251 37.29 0.86 3.71
N TYR A 252 37.67 1.62 2.67
CA TYR A 252 39.00 2.23 2.58
C TYR A 252 39.23 3.20 3.73
N LEU A 253 38.26 4.06 4.06
CA LEU A 253 38.38 5.01 5.18
C LEU A 253 38.49 4.28 6.52
N ALA A 254 37.69 3.22 6.73
CA ALA A 254 37.70 2.43 7.95
C ALA A 254 39.07 1.79 8.25
N ALA A 255 39.89 1.50 7.24
CA ALA A 255 41.24 0.97 7.43
C ALA A 255 42.19 1.94 8.16
N PHE A 256 41.84 3.23 8.24
CA PHE A 256 42.61 4.27 8.93
C PHE A 256 42.03 4.66 10.29
N ASP A 257 40.89 4.09 10.69
CA ASP A 257 40.22 4.44 11.94
C ASP A 257 41.11 4.20 13.16
N GLY A 258 41.12 5.16 14.08
CA GLY A 258 41.96 5.14 15.28
C GLY A 258 43.46 5.38 15.03
N SER A 259 43.88 5.58 13.77
CA SER A 259 45.26 5.94 13.44
C SER A 259 45.46 7.46 13.36
N ILE A 260 46.72 7.88 13.21
CA ILE A 260 47.06 9.28 12.92
C ILE A 260 46.55 9.78 11.56
N LEU A 261 46.09 8.86 10.70
CA LEU A 261 45.54 9.13 9.38
C LEU A 261 44.00 9.04 9.37
N ALA A 262 43.37 8.89 10.54
CA ALA A 262 41.92 8.83 10.66
C ALA A 262 41.28 10.11 10.11
N SER A 263 40.15 9.95 9.44
CA SER A 263 39.53 11.04 8.69
C SER A 263 38.24 11.59 9.30
N GLY A 264 37.99 11.23 10.56
CA GLY A 264 36.75 11.49 11.30
C GLY A 264 35.66 10.48 10.94
N SER A 265 34.41 10.75 11.33
CA SER A 265 33.32 9.82 11.06
C SER A 265 33.05 9.73 9.56
N HIS A 266 32.57 8.57 9.12
CA HIS A 266 32.13 8.35 7.76
C HIS A 266 30.98 7.34 7.69
N LYS A 267 30.02 7.62 6.82
CA LYS A 267 28.83 6.78 6.65
C LYS A 267 28.31 6.81 5.21
N VAL A 268 27.96 5.64 4.69
CA VAL A 268 27.30 5.49 3.38
C VAL A 268 25.82 5.79 3.51
N VAL A 269 25.30 6.61 2.60
CA VAL A 269 23.87 6.92 2.45
C VAL A 269 23.54 6.94 0.95
N GLY A 270 22.85 5.91 0.46
CA GLY A 270 22.67 5.71 -0.98
C GLY A 270 24.01 5.53 -1.70
N THR A 271 24.33 6.43 -2.63
CA THR A 271 25.66 6.47 -3.29
C THR A 271 26.57 7.58 -2.74
N CYS A 272 26.18 8.22 -1.63
CA CYS A 272 26.98 9.23 -0.95
C CYS A 272 27.78 8.62 0.20
N VAL A 273 28.97 9.16 0.46
CA VAL A 273 29.73 8.97 1.69
C VAL A 273 29.76 10.32 2.42
N VAL A 274 29.05 10.39 3.54
CA VAL A 274 29.07 11.55 4.43
C VAL A 274 30.24 11.40 5.38
N ARG A 275 31.09 12.42 5.47
CA ARG A 275 32.29 12.45 6.30
C ARG A 275 32.27 13.68 7.21
N THR A 276 32.74 13.56 8.44
CA THR A 276 32.94 14.71 9.36
C THR A 276 34.40 14.85 9.75
N SER A 277 34.81 16.06 10.16
CA SER A 277 36.19 16.36 10.52
C SER A 277 36.68 15.54 11.71
N ASN A 278 37.89 14.95 11.60
CA ASN A 278 38.56 14.26 12.70
C ASN A 278 38.96 15.20 13.86
N LEU A 279 38.93 16.53 13.63
CA LEU A 279 39.21 17.53 14.65
C LEU A 279 38.05 17.73 15.64
N LEU A 280 36.86 17.22 15.30
CA LEU A 280 35.69 17.24 16.16
C LEU A 280 35.76 16.14 17.23
N THR A 281 35.14 16.39 18.37
CA THR A 281 34.87 15.34 19.36
C THR A 281 33.93 14.29 18.76
N ALA A 282 33.99 13.04 19.24
CA ALA A 282 33.11 11.97 18.76
C ALA A 282 31.61 12.34 18.82
N SER A 283 31.18 13.04 19.89
CA SER A 283 29.79 13.51 20.01
C SER A 283 29.42 14.54 18.95
N ASN A 284 30.34 15.45 18.60
CA ASN A 284 30.11 16.46 17.58
C ASN A 284 30.11 15.84 16.17
N GLN A 285 30.98 14.85 15.92
CA GLN A 285 30.96 14.09 14.67
C GLN A 285 29.60 13.40 14.49
N GLN A 286 29.12 12.68 15.51
CA GLN A 286 27.82 12.00 15.44
C GLN A 286 26.65 12.97 15.20
N ALA A 287 26.61 14.10 15.90
CA ALA A 287 25.53 15.08 15.75
C ALA A 287 25.56 15.79 14.38
N LEU A 288 26.75 16.14 13.90
CA LEU A 288 26.92 16.80 12.60
C LEU A 288 26.64 15.82 11.44
N GLU A 289 27.09 14.58 11.53
CA GLU A 289 26.79 13.52 10.56
C GLU A 289 25.27 13.31 10.45
N ALA A 290 24.57 13.17 11.58
CA ALA A 290 23.11 13.04 11.59
C ALA A 290 22.43 14.26 10.95
N THR A 291 22.87 15.47 11.28
CA THR A 291 22.32 16.72 10.70
C THR A 291 22.51 16.75 9.18
N VAL A 292 23.68 16.35 8.69
CA VAL A 292 23.97 16.29 7.25
C VAL A 292 23.12 15.24 6.56
N ILE A 293 23.01 14.03 7.12
CA ILE A 293 22.19 12.94 6.55
C ILE A 293 20.72 13.35 6.50
N ASP A 294 20.19 13.96 7.57
CA ASP A 294 18.82 14.48 7.60
C ASP A 294 18.63 15.56 6.52
N GLY A 295 19.59 16.47 6.36
CA GLY A 295 19.57 17.48 5.30
C GLY A 295 19.51 16.88 3.89
N LEU A 296 20.36 15.88 3.62
CA LEU A 296 20.43 15.18 2.33
C LEU A 296 19.16 14.39 1.99
N THR A 297 18.48 13.86 3.01
CA THR A 297 17.34 12.94 2.85
C THR A 297 16.00 13.57 3.18
N LYS A 298 15.95 14.88 3.42
CA LYS A 298 14.72 15.61 3.69
C LYS A 298 13.85 15.69 2.43
N LEU A 299 12.61 15.21 2.52
CA LEU A 299 11.57 15.43 1.52
C LEU A 299 11.02 16.86 1.65
N ASP A 300 10.68 17.48 0.51
CA ASP A 300 10.17 18.86 0.41
C ASP A 300 8.66 18.99 0.69
#